data_AF-A0A564VLA8-F1
#
_entry.id   AF-A0A564VLA8-F1
#
_cell.length_a   1.000
_cell.length_b   1.000
_cell.length_c   1.000
_cell.angle_alpha   90.00
_cell.angle_beta   90.00
_cell.angle_gamma   90.00
#
_symmetry.space_group_name_H-M   'P 1'
#
loop_
_entity.id
_entity.type
_entity.pdbx_description
1 polymer ?
#
loop_
_entity_poly.entity_id
_entity_poly.type
_entity_poly.pdbx_seq_one_letter_code
_entity_poly.pdbx_strand_id
1 'polypeptide(L)'
;MYELINEKLRVESCNIGDLTGYTVNCILKQWGDDVSLSELKLFYLPKRDTITLIRDSKNYNTYRELAEKYLSCGEDEREKVKSEFLNDAREVIEVLDKVIERRKNKKDLFLLKHQPTTEIEKVFRLSLMREITNSTKDHDFAMFRVFQYGVMQGKRLERSKKAIRNSSVVRTEV
;
A
#
# COMPACT_ATOMS: atom_id res chain seq x y z
N MET A 1 -0.35 -10.97 -26.87
CA MET A 1 -1.57 -10.88 -26.04
C MET A 1 -1.19 -11.08 -24.57
N TYR A 2 -1.91 -10.45 -23.65
CA TYR A 2 -1.72 -10.67 -22.20
C TYR A 2 -2.28 -12.04 -21.78
N GLU A 3 -1.55 -12.75 -20.93
CA GLU A 3 -1.89 -14.07 -20.43
C GLU A 3 -1.75 -14.12 -18.90
N LEU A 4 -2.83 -14.45 -18.19
CA LEU A 4 -2.80 -14.62 -16.74
C LEU A 4 -2.12 -15.94 -16.38
N ILE A 5 -0.98 -15.87 -15.70
CA ILE A 5 -0.16 -17.05 -15.37
C ILE A 5 -0.28 -17.46 -13.90
N ASN A 6 -0.67 -16.53 -13.01
CA ASN A 6 -0.95 -16.82 -11.60
C ASN A 6 -2.08 -15.92 -11.09
N GLU A 7 -3.28 -16.48 -10.99
CA GLU A 7 -4.47 -15.75 -10.55
C GLU A 7 -4.37 -15.27 -9.10
N LYS A 8 -3.89 -16.14 -8.20
CA LYS A 8 -3.78 -15.85 -6.76
C LYS A 8 -2.85 -14.67 -6.48
N LEU A 9 -1.72 -14.61 -7.17
CA LEU A 9 -0.72 -13.54 -7.01
C LEU A 9 -0.98 -12.36 -7.96
N ARG A 10 -1.97 -12.48 -8.86
CA ARG A 10 -2.28 -11.54 -9.94
C ARG A 10 -1.04 -11.23 -10.78
N VAL A 11 -0.43 -12.30 -11.30
CA VAL A 11 0.70 -12.23 -12.22
C VAL A 11 0.23 -12.64 -13.61
N GLU A 12 0.53 -11.81 -14.59
CA GLU A 12 0.29 -12.04 -16.00
C GLU A 12 1.60 -11.90 -16.78
N SER A 13 1.58 -12.26 -18.06
CA SER A 13 2.71 -12.09 -18.96
C SER A 13 2.25 -11.53 -20.31
N CYS A 14 3.13 -10.82 -20.99
CA CYS A 14 2.90 -10.37 -22.36
C CYS A 14 4.22 -10.33 -23.15
N ASN A 15 4.13 -10.18 -24.47
CA ASN A 15 5.28 -9.86 -25.30
C ASN A 15 5.50 -8.35 -25.30
N ILE A 16 6.71 -7.90 -25.64
CA ILE A 16 7.04 -6.47 -25.72
C ILE A 16 6.21 -5.77 -26.81
N GLY A 17 5.88 -6.48 -27.89
CA GLY A 17 5.03 -5.98 -28.97
C GLY A 17 3.55 -5.79 -28.58
N ASP A 18 3.13 -6.29 -27.42
CA ASP A 18 1.75 -6.12 -26.91
C ASP A 18 1.57 -4.85 -26.09
N LEU A 19 2.65 -4.11 -25.83
CA LEU A 19 2.61 -2.91 -25.00
C LEU A 19 1.86 -1.80 -25.74
N THR A 20 0.84 -1.27 -25.08
CA THR A 20 0.11 -0.09 -25.57
C THR A 20 0.79 1.20 -25.11
N GLY A 21 0.50 2.34 -25.75
CA GLY A 21 1.02 3.64 -25.29
C GLY A 21 0.66 3.98 -23.84
N TYR A 22 -0.52 3.54 -23.37
CA TYR A 22 -0.88 3.62 -21.96
C TYR A 22 0.05 2.77 -21.07
N THR A 23 0.35 1.55 -21.50
CA THR A 23 1.25 0.64 -20.78
C THR A 23 2.66 1.22 -20.68
N VAL A 24 3.18 1.75 -21.79
CA VAL A 24 4.51 2.39 -21.83
C VAL A 24 4.59 3.56 -20.85
N ASN A 25 3.57 4.43 -20.81
CA ASN A 25 3.51 5.53 -19.84
C ASN A 25 3.50 5.00 -18.39
N CYS A 26 2.80 3.89 -18.11
CA CYS A 26 2.83 3.27 -16.79
C CYS A 26 4.22 2.74 -16.42
N ILE A 27 4.96 2.19 -17.39
CA ILE A 27 6.32 1.66 -17.21
C ILE A 27 7.29 2.80 -16.88
N LEU A 28 7.30 3.87 -17.68
CA LEU A 28 8.20 5.01 -17.49
C LEU A 28 8.05 5.64 -16.10
N LYS A 29 6.82 5.78 -15.61
CA LYS A 29 6.55 6.25 -14.23
C LYS A 29 7.07 5.35 -13.12
N GLN A 30 7.27 4.06 -13.39
CA GLN A 30 7.71 3.07 -12.40
C GLN A 30 9.22 2.87 -12.39
N TRP A 31 9.81 2.85 -13.59
CA TRP A 31 11.21 2.48 -13.84
C TRP A 31 12.10 3.71 -14.07
N GLY A 32 11.55 4.87 -14.43
CA GLY A 32 12.29 6.06 -14.83
C GLY A 32 12.30 6.24 -16.35
N ASP A 33 12.55 7.47 -16.80
CA ASP A 33 12.46 7.84 -18.23
C ASP A 33 13.62 7.25 -19.07
N ASP A 34 14.70 6.82 -18.42
CA ASP A 34 15.92 6.34 -19.09
C ASP A 34 15.93 4.82 -19.35
N VAL A 35 14.88 4.10 -18.97
CA VAL A 35 14.86 2.63 -19.06
C VAL A 35 14.57 2.18 -20.49
N SER A 36 15.52 1.44 -21.06
CA SER A 36 15.30 0.75 -22.33
C SER A 36 14.22 -0.31 -22.17
N LEU A 37 13.17 -0.25 -23.01
CA LEU A 37 12.13 -1.28 -23.03
C LEU A 37 12.70 -2.68 -23.29
N SER A 38 13.83 -2.80 -23.98
CA SER A 38 14.51 -4.08 -24.22
C SER A 38 15.08 -4.72 -22.95
N GLU A 39 15.29 -3.93 -21.90
CA GLU A 39 15.78 -4.36 -20.60
C GLU A 39 14.64 -4.54 -19.60
N LEU A 40 13.39 -4.33 -20.00
CA LEU A 40 12.24 -4.47 -19.12
C LEU A 40 11.97 -5.95 -18.83
N LYS A 41 12.03 -6.32 -17.56
CA LYS A 41 11.77 -7.70 -17.10
C LYS A 41 10.32 -7.88 -16.65
N LEU A 42 9.80 -6.91 -15.91
CA LEU A 42 8.40 -6.85 -15.49
C LEU A 42 7.93 -5.42 -15.23
N PHE A 43 6.64 -5.22 -15.03
CA PHE A 43 6.08 -3.95 -14.58
C PHE A 43 4.73 -4.19 -13.89
N TYR A 44 4.22 -3.18 -13.19
CA TYR A 44 2.90 -3.21 -12.59
C TYR A 44 1.86 -2.50 -13.47
N LEU A 45 0.65 -3.06 -13.56
CA LEU A 45 -0.50 -2.45 -14.21
C LEU A 45 -1.54 -2.00 -13.18
N PRO A 46 -1.61 -0.69 -12.85
CA PRO A 46 -2.52 -0.19 -11.83
C PRO A 46 -4.01 -0.47 -12.09
N LYS A 47 -4.42 -0.48 -13.37
CA LYS A 47 -5.83 -0.62 -13.77
C LYS A 47 -6.41 -1.99 -13.42
N ARG A 48 -5.59 -3.05 -13.50
CA ARG A 48 -6.00 -4.43 -13.21
C ARG A 48 -5.37 -4.98 -11.94
N ASP A 49 -4.48 -4.22 -11.30
CA ASP A 49 -3.75 -4.61 -10.10
C ASP A 49 -2.85 -5.85 -10.31
N THR A 50 -2.27 -5.97 -11.51
CA THR A 50 -1.46 -7.10 -11.95
C THR A 50 0.02 -6.75 -12.06
N ILE A 51 0.88 -7.73 -11.81
CA ILE A 51 2.29 -7.68 -12.24
C ILE A 51 2.37 -8.38 -13.59
N THR A 52 2.95 -7.70 -14.58
CA THR A 52 3.13 -8.23 -15.94
C THR A 52 4.60 -8.53 -16.17
N LEU A 53 4.93 -9.78 -16.49
CA LEU A 53 6.25 -10.21 -16.94
C LEU A 53 6.38 -10.08 -18.46
N ILE A 54 7.54 -9.65 -18.94
CA ILE A 54 7.85 -9.60 -20.37
C ILE A 54 8.42 -10.95 -20.81
N ARG A 55 7.66 -11.71 -21.60
CA ARG A 55 8.06 -13.06 -22.08
C ARG A 55 9.31 -13.03 -22.95
N ASP A 56 9.50 -11.94 -23.69
CA ASP A 56 10.64 -11.76 -24.59
C ASP A 56 11.93 -11.35 -23.84
N SER A 57 11.85 -11.12 -22.52
CA SER A 57 12.99 -10.73 -21.70
C SER A 57 13.96 -11.90 -21.46
N LYS A 58 15.25 -11.58 -21.33
CA LYS A 58 16.25 -12.57 -20.90
C LYS A 58 15.90 -13.07 -19.50
N ASN A 59 16.13 -14.35 -19.24
CA ASN A 59 15.87 -15.00 -17.95
C ASN A 59 14.41 -14.90 -17.47
N TYR A 60 13.44 -14.90 -18.40
CA TYR A 60 12.00 -14.86 -18.09
C TYR A 60 11.57 -15.82 -16.96
N ASN A 61 12.00 -17.10 -17.03
CA ASN A 61 11.64 -18.09 -16.01
C ASN A 61 12.20 -17.74 -14.63
N THR A 62 13.43 -17.24 -14.56
CA THR A 62 14.05 -16.79 -13.31
C THR A 62 13.28 -15.62 -12.69
N TYR A 63 12.90 -14.62 -13.50
CA TYR A 63 12.12 -13.48 -12.99
C TYR A 63 10.69 -13.85 -12.64
N ARG A 64 10.10 -14.82 -13.34
CA ARG A 64 8.80 -15.39 -12.97
C ARG A 64 8.87 -16.06 -11.60
N GLU A 65 9.81 -16.97 -11.39
CA GLU A 65 10.01 -17.66 -10.11
C GLU A 65 10.30 -16.68 -8.98
N LEU A 66 11.14 -15.67 -9.24
CA LEU A 66 11.42 -14.58 -8.30
C LEU A 66 10.13 -13.85 -7.93
N ALA A 67 9.34 -13.40 -8.91
CA ALA A 67 8.11 -12.67 -8.66
C ALA A 67 7.09 -13.51 -7.89
N GLU A 68 6.87 -14.77 -8.27
CA GLU A 68 5.93 -15.66 -7.59
C GLU A 68 6.37 -15.93 -6.14
N LYS A 69 7.65 -16.27 -5.92
CA LYS A 69 8.21 -16.49 -4.58
C LYS A 69 8.10 -15.23 -3.74
N TYR A 70 8.56 -14.09 -4.24
CA TYR A 70 8.62 -12.82 -3.52
C TYR A 70 7.24 -12.28 -3.12
N LEU A 71 6.24 -12.44 -4.00
CA LEU A 71 4.87 -12.03 -3.70
C LEU A 71 4.19 -12.96 -2.70
N SER A 72 4.58 -14.23 -2.65
CA SER A 72 3.99 -15.23 -1.75
C SER A 72 4.60 -15.25 -0.35
N CYS A 73 5.84 -14.79 -0.19
CA CYS A 73 6.59 -14.91 1.05
C CYS A 73 6.33 -13.80 2.08
N GLY A 74 6.76 -14.04 3.32
CA GLY A 74 6.72 -13.09 4.43
C GLY A 74 7.85 -12.03 4.36
N GLU A 75 7.80 -11.04 5.25
CA GLU A 75 8.78 -9.95 5.30
C GLU A 75 10.21 -10.46 5.55
N ASP A 76 10.40 -11.38 6.50
CA ASP A 76 11.71 -11.98 6.79
C ASP A 76 12.32 -12.71 5.60
N GLU A 77 11.51 -13.38 4.80
CA GLU A 77 11.96 -14.08 3.59
C GLU A 77 12.29 -13.11 2.46
N ARG A 78 11.57 -11.98 2.36
CA ARG A 78 11.89 -10.93 1.39
C ARG A 78 13.22 -10.26 1.68
N GLU A 79 13.54 -10.01 2.95
CA GLU A 79 14.84 -9.44 3.33
C GLU A 79 16.00 -10.37 2.96
N LYS A 80 15.82 -11.69 3.08
CA LYS A 80 16.80 -12.67 2.56
C LYS A 80 16.94 -12.56 1.05
N VAL A 81 15.84 -12.54 0.30
CA VAL A 81 15.88 -12.38 -1.16
C VAL A 81 16.56 -11.05 -1.56
N LYS A 82 16.28 -9.94 -0.88
CA LYS A 82 16.97 -8.66 -1.13
C LYS A 82 18.47 -8.77 -0.96
N SER A 83 18.92 -9.47 0.09
CA SER A 83 20.35 -9.68 0.36
C SER A 83 21.03 -10.58 -0.68
N GLU A 84 20.32 -11.58 -1.22
CA GLU A 84 20.84 -12.49 -2.25
C GLU A 84 20.95 -11.82 -3.63
N PHE A 85 20.05 -10.88 -3.95
CA PHE A 85 19.90 -10.28 -5.27
C PHE A 85 20.35 -8.80 -5.35
N LEU A 86 21.23 -8.37 -4.44
CA LEU A 86 21.64 -6.97 -4.19
C LEU A 86 21.86 -6.10 -5.45
N ASN A 87 22.35 -6.67 -6.56
CA ASN A 87 22.60 -5.93 -7.80
C ASN A 87 21.79 -6.42 -9.01
N ASP A 88 21.60 -7.73 -9.19
CA ASP A 88 21.13 -8.29 -10.47
C ASP A 88 19.61 -8.18 -10.69
N ALA A 89 18.84 -8.02 -9.62
CA ALA A 89 17.37 -7.92 -9.70
C ALA A 89 16.80 -6.75 -8.89
N ARG A 90 17.63 -5.77 -8.53
CA ARG A 90 17.23 -4.64 -7.68
C ARG A 90 15.98 -3.91 -8.21
N GLU A 91 15.99 -3.53 -9.48
CA GLU A 91 14.87 -2.81 -10.11
C GLU A 91 13.57 -3.62 -10.08
N VAL A 92 13.68 -4.94 -10.30
CA VAL A 92 12.56 -5.88 -10.24
C VAL A 92 12.00 -5.92 -8.82
N ILE A 93 12.88 -6.07 -7.82
CA ILE A 93 12.49 -6.10 -6.41
C ILE A 93 11.83 -4.78 -5.98
N GLU A 94 12.35 -3.63 -6.41
CA GLU A 94 11.76 -2.32 -6.12
C GLU A 94 10.33 -2.20 -6.67
N VAL A 95 10.06 -2.73 -7.87
CA VAL A 95 8.70 -2.79 -8.41
C VAL A 95 7.82 -3.70 -7.56
N LEU A 96 8.31 -4.89 -7.18
CA LEU A 96 7.54 -5.84 -6.37
C LEU A 96 7.19 -5.27 -4.98
N ASP A 97 8.13 -4.59 -4.33
CA ASP A 97 7.91 -3.93 -3.04
C ASP A 97 6.81 -2.86 -3.13
N LYS A 98 6.89 -1.98 -4.15
CA LYS A 98 5.86 -0.96 -4.41
C LYS A 98 4.49 -1.58 -4.64
N VAL A 99 4.41 -2.73 -5.30
CA VAL A 99 3.14 -3.45 -5.52
C VAL A 99 2.59 -4.02 -4.23
N ILE A 100 3.43 -4.64 -3.41
CA ILE A 100 3.03 -5.18 -2.10
C ILE A 100 2.48 -4.06 -1.22
N GLU A 101 3.22 -2.95 -1.11
CA GLU A 101 2.80 -1.77 -0.35
C GLU A 101 1.47 -1.23 -0.87
N ARG A 102 1.35 -1.03 -2.20
CA ARG A 102 0.12 -0.53 -2.81
C ARG A 102 -1.08 -1.44 -2.56
N ARG A 103 -0.89 -2.76 -2.61
CA ARG A 103 -1.95 -3.74 -2.32
C ARG A 103 -2.38 -3.69 -0.85
N LYS A 104 -1.43 -3.56 0.09
CA LYS A 104 -1.72 -3.33 1.51
C LYS A 104 -2.53 -2.04 1.69
N ASN A 105 -2.06 -0.92 1.14
CA ASN A 105 -2.74 0.37 1.23
C ASN A 105 -4.16 0.33 0.63
N LYS A 106 -4.36 -0.34 -0.52
CA LYS A 106 -5.70 -0.52 -1.11
C LYS A 106 -6.64 -1.30 -0.20
N LYS A 107 -6.15 -2.34 0.47
CA LYS A 107 -6.93 -3.14 1.43
C LYS A 107 -7.35 -2.26 2.61
N ASP A 108 -6.43 -1.49 3.16
CA ASP A 108 -6.72 -0.61 4.30
C ASP A 108 -7.67 0.52 3.90
N LEU A 109 -7.49 1.13 2.73
CA LEU A 109 -8.43 2.11 2.17
C LEU A 109 -9.84 1.53 1.98
N PHE A 110 -9.94 0.28 1.53
CA PHE A 110 -11.22 -0.39 1.42
C PHE A 110 -11.87 -0.57 2.79
N LEU A 111 -11.12 -0.97 3.81
CA LEU A 111 -11.63 -1.11 5.18
C LEU A 111 -12.07 0.25 5.74
N LEU A 112 -11.27 1.31 5.55
CA LEU A 112 -11.58 2.68 5.97
C LEU A 112 -12.89 3.19 5.35
N LYS A 113 -13.17 2.86 4.09
CA LYS A 113 -14.43 3.23 3.41
C LYS A 113 -15.67 2.67 4.12
N HIS A 114 -15.53 1.52 4.80
CA HIS A 114 -16.63 0.86 5.51
C HIS A 114 -16.64 1.19 7.01
N GLN A 115 -15.74 2.06 7.47
CA GLN A 115 -15.70 2.46 8.87
C GLN A 115 -16.86 3.43 9.16
N PRO A 116 -17.70 3.15 10.18
CA PRO A 116 -18.81 4.04 10.52
C PRO A 116 -18.33 5.42 10.93
N THR A 117 -18.93 6.48 10.38
CA THR A 117 -18.62 7.88 10.69
C THR A 117 -19.53 8.51 11.75
N THR A 118 -20.62 7.83 12.12
CA THR A 118 -21.71 8.34 12.95
C THR A 118 -21.33 8.67 14.40
N GLU A 119 -20.24 8.11 14.92
CA GLU A 119 -19.71 8.47 16.26
C GLU A 119 -18.66 9.59 16.22
N ILE A 120 -18.06 9.84 15.07
CA ILE A 120 -16.96 10.80 14.90
C ILE A 120 -17.48 12.24 15.09
N GLU A 121 -18.66 12.55 14.57
CA GLU A 121 -19.25 13.90 14.63
C GLU A 121 -19.52 14.39 16.05
N LYS A 122 -19.77 13.49 17.01
CA LYS A 122 -20.03 13.85 18.42
C LYS A 122 -18.73 14.06 19.23
N VAL A 123 -17.61 13.51 18.75
CA VAL A 123 -16.35 13.44 19.49
C VAL A 123 -15.30 14.40 18.93
N PHE A 124 -15.32 14.65 17.62
CA PHE A 124 -14.28 15.42 16.93
C PHE A 124 -14.76 16.81 16.51
N ARG A 125 -14.00 17.83 16.90
CA ARG A 125 -14.26 19.21 16.47
C ARG A 125 -13.63 19.45 15.10
N LEU A 126 -14.45 19.50 14.06
CA LEU A 126 -14.01 19.82 12.70
C LEU A 126 -13.28 21.17 12.61
N SER A 127 -13.65 22.15 13.45
CA SER A 127 -12.97 23.45 13.51
C SER A 127 -11.49 23.30 13.88
N LEU A 128 -11.17 22.48 14.87
CA LEU A 128 -9.78 22.25 15.29
C LEU A 128 -8.99 21.48 14.23
N MET A 129 -9.62 20.54 13.51
CA MET A 129 -8.95 19.88 12.38
C MET A 129 -8.54 20.90 11.30
N ARG A 130 -9.40 21.88 10.97
CA ARG A 130 -9.06 22.96 10.05
C ARG A 130 -7.94 23.84 10.58
N GLU A 131 -7.95 24.18 11.87
CA GLU A 131 -6.84 24.93 12.50
C GLU A 131 -5.52 24.16 12.40
N ILE A 132 -5.53 22.85 12.61
CA ILE A 132 -4.34 21.99 12.43
C ILE A 132 -3.85 22.07 10.99
N THR A 133 -4.74 21.91 10.00
CA THR A 133 -4.39 22.00 8.57
C THR A 133 -3.87 23.39 8.20
N ASN A 134 -4.42 24.46 8.76
CA ASN A 134 -3.97 25.83 8.50
C ASN A 134 -2.67 26.19 9.25
N SER A 135 -2.31 25.43 10.29
CA SER A 135 -1.11 25.70 11.10
C SER A 135 0.20 25.36 10.40
N THR A 136 0.16 24.68 9.26
CA THR A 136 1.33 24.26 8.50
C THR A 136 1.02 24.19 7.01
N LYS A 137 2.04 24.44 6.18
CA LYS A 137 1.94 24.22 4.73
C LYS A 137 2.23 22.75 4.35
N ASP A 138 2.83 21.99 5.27
CA ASP A 138 3.12 20.58 5.10
C ASP A 138 1.85 19.75 5.35
N HIS A 139 1.31 19.19 4.27
CA HIS A 139 0.08 18.41 4.28
C HIS A 139 0.23 17.11 5.09
N ASP A 140 1.35 16.42 4.95
CA ASP A 140 1.59 15.14 5.61
C ASP A 140 1.73 15.35 7.12
N PHE A 141 2.44 16.42 7.50
CA PHE A 141 2.54 16.80 8.90
C PHE A 141 1.20 17.24 9.51
N ALA A 142 0.37 17.95 8.74
CA ALA A 142 -1.00 18.28 9.16
C ALA A 142 -1.84 17.01 9.40
N MET A 143 -1.81 16.06 8.46
CA MET A 143 -2.52 14.79 8.57
C MET A 143 -2.08 13.98 9.79
N PHE A 144 -0.77 13.94 10.07
CA PHE A 144 -0.25 13.30 11.28
C PHE A 144 -0.79 13.95 12.56
N ARG A 145 -0.84 15.29 12.63
CA ARG A 145 -1.42 16.00 13.79
C ARG A 145 -2.93 15.74 13.94
N VAL A 146 -3.68 15.66 12.84
CA VAL A 146 -5.11 15.30 12.88
C VAL A 146 -5.29 13.88 13.44
N PHE A 147 -4.44 12.93 13.04
CA PHE A 147 -4.45 11.58 13.61
C PHE A 147 -4.15 11.58 15.12
N GLN A 148 -3.13 12.34 15.55
CA GLN A 148 -2.80 12.47 16.99
C GLN A 148 -3.96 13.06 17.79
N TYR A 149 -4.65 14.08 17.25
CA TYR A 149 -5.87 14.62 17.84
C TYR A 149 -6.97 13.55 17.95
N GLY A 150 -7.11 12.73 16.90
CA GLY A 150 -7.83 11.44 16.88
C GLY A 150 -7.64 10.61 18.16
N VAL A 151 -6.39 10.18 18.36
CA VAL A 151 -5.95 9.36 19.50
C VAL A 151 -6.23 10.05 20.84
N MET A 152 -6.02 11.37 20.93
CA MET A 152 -6.28 12.13 22.16
C MET A 152 -7.75 12.09 22.55
N GLN A 153 -8.68 12.30 21.60
CA GLN A 153 -10.12 12.23 21.92
C GLN A 153 -10.55 10.81 22.28
N GLY A 154 -10.04 9.79 21.58
CA GLY A 154 -10.30 8.39 21.94
C GLY A 154 -9.89 8.08 23.39
N LYS A 155 -8.68 8.48 23.80
CA LYS A 155 -8.22 8.33 25.19
C LYS A 155 -9.04 9.13 26.21
N ARG A 156 -9.61 10.28 25.82
CA ARG A 156 -10.50 11.06 26.70
C ARG A 156 -11.85 10.37 26.88
N LEU A 157 -12.41 9.85 25.80
CA LEU A 157 -13.67 9.10 25.81
C LEU A 157 -13.56 7.85 26.69
N GLU A 158 -12.50 7.04 26.51
CA GLU A 158 -12.28 5.84 27.34
C GLU A 158 -12.10 6.17 28.83
N ARG A 159 -11.40 7.26 29.15
CA ARG A 159 -11.29 7.74 30.54
C ARG A 159 -12.62 8.17 31.12
N SER A 160 -13.47 8.86 30.34
CA SER A 160 -14.81 9.27 30.76
C SER A 160 -15.71 8.07 31.01
N LYS A 161 -15.74 7.08 30.09
CA LYS A 161 -16.48 5.83 30.28
C LYS A 161 -16.05 5.09 31.55
N LYS A 162 -14.74 4.99 31.80
CA LYS A 162 -14.20 4.35 33.02
C LYS A 162 -14.60 5.10 34.29
N ALA A 163 -14.57 6.43 34.27
CA ALA A 163 -15.00 7.26 35.40
C ALA A 163 -16.50 7.07 35.71
N ILE A 164 -17.35 7.06 34.68
CA ILE A 164 -18.79 6.80 34.81
C ILE A 164 -19.02 5.41 35.41
N ARG A 165 -18.39 4.37 34.84
CA ARG A 165 -18.51 2.99 35.34
C ARG A 165 -18.13 2.86 36.81
N ASN A 166 -17.01 3.47 37.21
CA ASN A 166 -16.56 3.45 38.59
C ASN A 166 -17.52 4.20 39.52
N SER A 167 -18.07 5.34 39.08
CA SER A 167 -19.06 6.09 39.86
C SER A 167 -20.41 5.38 40.01
N SER A 168 -20.81 4.57 39.01
CA SER A 168 -22.04 3.77 39.08
C SER A 168 -21.89 2.56 39.99
N VAL A 169 -20.72 1.90 40.03
CA VAL A 169 -20.46 0.77 40.94
C VAL A 169 -20.53 1.23 42.40
N VAL A 170 -19.93 2.38 42.72
CA VAL A 170 -19.95 2.99 44.06
C VAL A 170 -21.38 3.36 44.51
N ARG A 171 -22.31 3.64 43.58
CA ARG A 171 -23.71 3.97 43.91
C ARG A 171 -24.61 2.76 44.17
N THR A 172 -24.20 1.56 43.78
CA THR A 172 -24.95 0.30 44.00
C THR A 172 -24.53 -0.44 45.26
N GLU A 173 -23.43 -0.04 45.90
CA GLU A 173 -22.88 -0.67 47.11
C GLU A 173 -23.17 0.11 48.41
N VAL A 174 -24.03 1.14 48.34
CA VAL A 174 -24.54 1.95 49.47
C VAL A 174 -26.04 1.81 49.56
#